data_AF-A0A1M4ZI45-F1
#
_entry.id   AF-A0A1M4ZI45-F1
#
_cell.length_a   1.000
_cell.length_b   1.000
_cell.length_c   1.000
_cell.angle_alpha   90.00
_cell.angle_beta   90.00
_cell.angle_gamma   90.00
#
_symmetry.space_group_name_H-M   'P 1'
#
loop_
_entity.id
_entity.type
_entity.pdbx_description
1 polymer ?
#
loop_
_entity_poly.entity_id
_entity_poly.type
_entity_poly.pdbx_seq_one_letter_code
_entity_poly.pdbx_strand_id
1 'polypeptide(L)'
;MKTLPLTALLTLAIATTAVASGADDSTHSSDTAYLPNGTFTYETFEASVEHADLEGCPAQFDTDVVFCRITLANDQAHIFVFSYEGDQPLMAVKPYDLSDGFLPF
;
A
#
# COMPACT_ATOMS: atom_id res chain seq x y z
N MET A 1 73.36 -12.38 -26.62
CA MET A 1 71.95 -12.70 -26.94
C MET A 1 71.56 -13.99 -26.22
N LYS A 2 70.87 -13.88 -25.09
CA LYS A 2 70.13 -14.97 -24.43
C LYS A 2 69.14 -14.34 -23.44
N THR A 3 67.90 -14.82 -23.50
CA THR A 3 66.64 -14.18 -23.06
C THR A 3 66.20 -14.59 -21.65
N LEU A 4 65.66 -13.61 -20.89
CA LEU A 4 64.60 -13.57 -19.84
C LEU A 4 64.46 -14.70 -18.77
N PRO A 5 64.06 -14.38 -17.51
CA PRO A 5 62.67 -13.98 -17.20
C PRO A 5 62.54 -12.87 -16.13
N LEU A 6 61.84 -11.76 -16.42
CA LEU A 6 60.43 -11.52 -16.06
C LEU A 6 60.06 -11.97 -14.63
N THR A 7 60.58 -11.26 -13.64
CA THR A 7 60.10 -11.32 -12.25
C THR A 7 58.67 -10.82 -12.16
N ALA A 8 57.80 -11.71 -11.68
CA ALA A 8 56.38 -11.54 -11.49
C ALA A 8 56.04 -10.32 -10.62
N LEU A 9 55.33 -9.35 -11.18
CA LEU A 9 54.57 -8.39 -10.39
C LEU A 9 53.31 -9.09 -9.87
N LEU A 10 53.32 -9.36 -8.57
CA LEU A 10 52.19 -9.83 -7.78
C LEU A 10 51.16 -8.69 -7.68
N THR A 11 50.21 -8.61 -8.60
CA THR A 11 49.05 -7.71 -8.51
C THR A 11 48.02 -8.31 -7.55
N LEU A 12 48.03 -7.81 -6.32
CA LEU A 12 47.02 -8.09 -5.31
C LEU A 12 45.71 -7.37 -5.71
N ALA A 13 44.83 -8.09 -6.42
CA ALA A 13 43.48 -7.58 -6.72
C ALA A 13 42.64 -7.63 -5.43
N ILE A 14 42.49 -6.49 -4.78
CA ILE A 14 41.58 -6.30 -3.65
C ILE A 14 40.17 -6.36 -4.25
N ALA A 15 39.49 -7.50 -4.13
CA ALA A 15 38.10 -7.63 -4.51
C ALA A 15 37.25 -6.81 -3.54
N THR A 16 36.91 -5.58 -3.91
CA THR A 16 35.84 -4.82 -3.28
C THR A 16 34.52 -5.54 -3.54
N THR A 17 34.06 -6.33 -2.56
CA THR A 17 32.68 -6.81 -2.54
C THR A 17 31.78 -5.61 -2.30
N ALA A 18 31.24 -5.06 -3.39
CA ALA A 18 30.08 -4.18 -3.30
C ALA A 18 28.94 -5.03 -2.69
N VAL A 19 28.68 -4.83 -1.41
CA VAL A 19 27.44 -5.29 -0.78
C VAL A 19 26.32 -4.45 -1.38
N ALA A 20 25.68 -4.97 -2.42
CA ALA A 20 24.39 -4.46 -2.84
C ALA A 20 23.42 -4.79 -1.70
N SER A 21 23.15 -3.80 -0.85
CA SER A 21 22.07 -3.87 0.13
C SER A 21 20.76 -3.91 -0.64
N GLY A 22 20.37 -5.09 -1.12
CA GLY A 22 18.99 -5.36 -1.47
C GLY A 22 18.22 -5.29 -0.17
N ALA A 23 17.55 -4.16 0.08
CA ALA A 23 16.52 -4.11 1.10
C ALA A 23 15.50 -5.18 0.73
N ASP A 24 15.25 -6.12 1.63
CA ASP A 24 14.16 -7.08 1.48
C ASP A 24 12.86 -6.29 1.29
N ASP A 25 12.36 -6.28 0.06
CA ASP A 25 11.16 -5.56 -0.41
C ASP A 25 9.88 -6.26 0.09
N SER A 26 9.77 -6.40 1.41
CA SER A 26 8.73 -7.21 2.08
C SER A 26 7.42 -6.43 2.31
N THR A 27 7.29 -5.23 1.76
CA THR A 27 6.17 -4.34 2.06
C THR A 27 4.92 -4.67 1.24
N HIS A 28 5.03 -5.48 0.19
CA HIS A 28 3.92 -5.82 -0.68
C HIS A 28 3.75 -7.33 -0.80
N SER A 29 2.59 -7.83 -0.35
CA SER A 29 2.18 -9.20 -0.62
C SER A 29 1.81 -9.34 -2.09
N SER A 30 2.32 -10.38 -2.75
CA SER A 30 1.93 -10.78 -4.11
C SER A 30 0.87 -11.88 -4.13
N ASP A 31 0.35 -12.27 -2.97
CA ASP A 31 -0.62 -13.36 -2.85
C ASP A 31 -2.03 -12.91 -3.27
N THR A 32 -2.79 -13.84 -3.86
CA THR A 32 -4.20 -13.59 -4.18
C THR A 32 -5.04 -13.58 -2.90
N ALA A 33 -5.62 -12.43 -2.57
CA ALA A 33 -6.64 -12.34 -1.53
C ALA A 33 -7.98 -12.92 -2.05
N TYR A 34 -8.43 -14.03 -1.47
CA TYR A 34 -9.77 -14.57 -1.71
C TYR A 34 -10.74 -14.01 -0.67
N LEU A 35 -11.89 -13.51 -1.13
CA LEU A 35 -12.91 -12.90 -0.26
C LEU A 35 -13.94 -13.94 0.20
N PRO A 36 -13.93 -14.39 1.46
CA PRO A 36 -14.93 -15.34 1.94
C PRO A 36 -16.32 -14.71 1.86
N ASN A 37 -17.25 -15.41 1.23
CA ASN A 37 -18.62 -14.92 0.97
C ASN A 37 -18.68 -13.57 0.21
N GLY A 38 -17.60 -13.20 -0.50
CA GLY A 38 -17.49 -11.91 -1.18
C GLY A 38 -17.36 -10.71 -0.24
N THR A 39 -17.05 -10.93 1.04
CA THR A 39 -16.89 -9.87 2.04
C THR A 39 -15.61 -9.10 1.76
N PHE A 40 -15.72 -7.81 1.45
CA PHE A 40 -14.58 -6.95 1.28
C PHE A 40 -14.18 -6.36 2.64
N THR A 41 -13.06 -6.83 3.19
CA THR A 41 -12.56 -6.43 4.52
C THR A 41 -11.65 -5.21 4.42
N TYR A 42 -11.44 -4.54 5.56
CA TYR A 42 -10.50 -3.44 5.64
C TYR A 42 -9.09 -3.84 5.20
N GLU A 43 -8.57 -4.99 5.64
CA GLU A 43 -7.25 -5.48 5.21
C GLU A 43 -7.12 -5.58 3.68
N THR A 44 -8.15 -6.10 3.00
CA THR A 44 -8.10 -6.18 1.54
C THR A 44 -8.17 -4.78 0.92
N PHE A 45 -9.01 -3.89 1.45
CA PHE A 45 -9.09 -2.50 1.00
C PHE A 45 -7.74 -1.78 1.12
N GLU A 46 -7.08 -1.88 2.28
CA GLU A 46 -5.79 -1.26 2.53
C GLU A 46 -4.72 -1.70 1.53
N ALA A 47 -4.74 -2.98 1.16
CA ALA A 47 -3.80 -3.55 0.22
C ALA A 47 -4.11 -3.24 -1.26
N SER A 48 -5.35 -2.85 -1.59
CA SER A 48 -5.83 -2.83 -2.98
C SER A 48 -6.33 -1.48 -3.47
N VAL A 49 -6.62 -0.53 -2.59
CA VAL A 49 -7.21 0.75 -2.96
C VAL A 49 -6.30 1.88 -2.49
N GLU A 50 -5.95 2.81 -3.37
CA GLU A 50 -5.32 4.07 -2.96
C GLU A 50 -6.34 4.94 -2.23
N HIS A 51 -6.04 5.33 -1.00
CA HIS A 51 -6.99 6.02 -0.15
C HIS A 51 -6.31 6.96 0.86
N ALA A 52 -7.13 7.72 1.57
CA ALA A 52 -6.73 8.47 2.75
C ALA A 52 -7.69 8.20 3.92
N ASP A 53 -7.17 8.41 5.13
CA ASP A 53 -7.96 8.36 6.36
C ASP A 53 -8.84 9.60 6.48
N LEU A 54 -10.05 9.42 7.01
CA LEU A 54 -10.91 10.50 7.42
C LEU A 54 -11.05 10.52 8.94
N GLU A 55 -11.02 11.72 9.53
CA GLU A 55 -11.28 11.90 10.97
C GLU A 55 -12.75 11.65 11.33
N GLY A 56 -13.66 11.71 10.35
CA GLY A 56 -15.09 11.51 10.52
C GLY A 56 -15.74 10.79 9.34
N CYS A 57 -17.02 10.48 9.52
CA CYS A 57 -17.87 9.84 8.52
C CYS A 57 -19.04 10.75 8.12
N PRO A 58 -19.68 10.52 6.96
CA PRO A 58 -20.93 11.16 6.62
C PRO A 58 -21.97 11.07 7.75
N ALA A 59 -22.73 12.14 7.97
CA ALA A 59 -23.58 12.35 9.15
C ALA A 59 -24.60 11.22 9.46
N GLN A 60 -24.94 10.37 8.50
CA GLN A 60 -25.81 9.22 8.72
C GLN A 60 -25.13 8.01 9.39
N PHE A 61 -23.81 8.04 9.57
CA PHE A 61 -23.04 6.96 10.17
C PHE A 61 -22.55 7.33 11.57
N ASP A 62 -22.66 6.38 12.50
CA ASP A 62 -22.23 6.54 13.88
C ASP A 62 -20.73 6.21 14.00
N THR A 63 -19.91 7.25 14.18
CA THR A 63 -18.45 7.14 14.26
C THR A 63 -17.96 6.38 15.49
N ASP A 64 -18.82 6.09 16.47
CA ASP A 64 -18.45 5.24 17.61
C ASP A 64 -18.38 3.75 17.23
N VAL A 65 -19.00 3.36 16.10
CA VAL A 65 -19.08 1.96 15.65
C VAL A 65 -18.54 1.72 14.24
N VAL A 66 -18.27 2.78 13.47
CA VAL A 66 -17.64 2.69 12.15
C VAL A 66 -16.49 3.68 11.99
N PHE A 67 -15.64 3.43 10.99
CA PHE A 67 -14.64 4.37 10.51
C PHE A 67 -14.68 4.48 8.99
N CYS A 68 -14.14 5.59 8.48
CA CYS A 68 -14.22 5.94 7.06
C CYS A 68 -12.86 6.12 6.39
N ARG A 69 -12.81 5.75 5.11
CA ARG A 69 -11.70 5.98 4.19
C ARG A 69 -12.21 6.61 2.92
N ILE A 70 -11.39 7.43 2.28
CA ILE A 70 -11.74 8.10 1.03
C ILE A 70 -10.80 7.71 -0.10
N THR A 71 -11.37 7.48 -1.28
CA THR A 71 -10.64 7.40 -2.54
C THR A 71 -11.23 8.38 -3.54
N LEU A 72 -10.38 8.95 -4.40
CA LEU A 72 -10.83 9.73 -5.55
C LEU A 72 -10.76 8.85 -6.81
N ALA A 73 -11.91 8.60 -7.41
CA ALA A 73 -12.00 7.78 -8.61
C ALA A 73 -13.24 8.16 -9.44
N ASN A 74 -13.11 8.11 -10.76
CA ASN A 74 -14.20 8.41 -11.69
C ASN A 74 -14.83 9.80 -11.43
N ASP A 75 -13.99 10.82 -11.24
CA ASP A 75 -14.39 12.22 -10.96
C ASP A 75 -15.26 12.41 -9.70
N GLN A 76 -15.24 11.44 -8.79
CA GLN A 76 -15.98 11.45 -7.54
C GLN A 76 -15.08 11.10 -6.35
N ALA A 77 -15.47 11.58 -5.17
CA ALA A 77 -14.99 11.03 -3.91
C ALA A 77 -15.87 9.85 -3.51
N HIS A 78 -15.25 8.72 -3.15
CA HIS A 78 -15.93 7.54 -2.63
C HIS A 78 -15.55 7.35 -1.18
N ILE A 79 -16.52 7.45 -0.28
CA ILE A 79 -16.31 7.19 1.14
C ILE A 79 -16.66 5.74 1.43
N PHE A 80 -15.67 4.95 1.81
CA PHE A 80 -15.80 3.58 2.25
C PHE A 80 -16.01 3.57 3.76
N VAL A 81 -17.06 2.89 4.21
CA VAL A 81 -17.48 2.84 5.61
C VAL A 81 -17.28 1.42 6.12
N PHE A 82 -16.38 1.25 7.09
CA PHE A 82 -16.03 -0.05 7.67
C PHE A 82 -16.56 -0.14 9.10
N SER A 83 -17.05 -1.31 9.49
CA SER A 83 -17.37 -1.58 10.90
C SER A 83 -16.09 -1.74 11.72
N TYR A 84 -16.09 -1.32 12.98
CA TYR A 84 -15.05 -1.72 13.93
C TYR A 84 -15.17 -3.18 14.39
N GLU A 85 -16.31 -3.82 14.17
CA GLU A 85 -16.57 -5.20 14.60
C GLU A 85 -16.02 -6.24 13.62
N GLY A 86 -15.69 -7.42 14.16
CA GLY A 86 -15.23 -8.58 13.38
C GLY A 86 -13.98 -8.26 12.56
N ASP A 87 -13.93 -8.78 11.34
CA ASP A 87 -12.84 -8.56 10.38
C ASP A 87 -12.96 -7.21 9.65
N GLN A 88 -13.62 -6.24 10.29
CA GLN A 88 -13.87 -4.90 9.75
C GLN A 88 -14.45 -4.92 8.33
N PRO A 89 -15.65 -5.52 8.15
CA PRO A 89 -16.26 -5.60 6.83
C PRO A 89 -16.66 -4.22 6.32
N LEU A 90 -16.56 -4.04 5.00
CA LEU A 90 -17.15 -2.90 4.31
C LEU A 90 -18.68 -2.95 4.46
N MET A 91 -19.24 -1.88 5.01
CA MET A 91 -20.68 -1.74 5.25
C MET A 91 -21.36 -0.90 4.18
N ALA A 92 -20.68 0.13 3.66
CA ALA A 92 -21.21 1.02 2.64
C ALA A 92 -20.12 1.72 1.82
N VAL A 93 -20.49 2.16 0.62
CA VAL A 93 -19.73 3.13 -0.18
C VAL A 93 -20.64 4.31 -0.50
N LYS A 94 -20.22 5.52 -0.15
CA LYS A 94 -20.97 6.75 -0.40
C LYS A 94 -20.22 7.65 -1.40
N PRO A 95 -20.73 7.79 -2.63
CA PRO A 95 -20.14 8.71 -3.59
C PRO A 95 -20.56 10.15 -3.30
N TYR A 96 -19.65 11.08 -3.56
CA TYR A 96 -19.86 12.52 -3.62
C TYR A 96 -19.33 13.06 -4.94
N ASP A 97 -20.14 13.91 -5.57
CA ASP A 97 -19.69 14.67 -6.73
C ASP A 97 -18.73 15.77 -6.27
N LEU A 98 -17.62 15.94 -6.97
CA LEU A 98 -16.59 16.94 -6.63
C LEU A 98 -16.89 18.32 -7.24
N SER A 99 -17.87 18.42 -8.14
CA SER A 99 -18.26 19.70 -8.76
C SER A 99 -18.82 20.71 -7.77
N ASP A 100 -19.33 20.26 -6.61
CA ASP A 100 -19.86 21.11 -5.54
C ASP A 100 -18.77 21.61 -4.56
N GLY A 101 -17.50 21.21 -4.75
CA GLY A 101 -16.32 21.83 -4.12
C GLY A 101 -16.07 21.53 -2.65
N PHE A 102 -16.98 20.87 -1.92
CA PHE A 102 -16.79 20.53 -0.51
C PHE A 102 -17.49 19.22 -0.10
N LEU A 103 -16.78 18.39 0.68
CA LEU A 103 -17.34 17.18 1.30
C LEU A 103 -17.95 17.56 2.67
N PRO A 104 -19.24 17.29 2.92
CA PRO A 104 -19.96 17.87 4.05
C PRO A 104 -19.83 17.04 5.34
N PHE A 105 -18.62 16.90 5.88
CA PHE A 105 -18.37 16.25 7.17
C PHE A 105 -17.05 16.69 7.81
#